data_AF-A0A6P6D572-F1
#
_entry.id   AF-A0A6P6D572-F1
#
_cell.length_a   1.000
_cell.length_b   1.000
_cell.length_c   1.000
_cell.angle_alpha   90.00
_cell.angle_beta   90.00
_cell.angle_gamma   90.00
#
_symmetry.space_group_name_H-M   'P 1'
#
loop_
_entity.id
_entity.type
_entity.pdbx_description
1 polymer ?
#
loop_
_entity_poly.entity_id
_entity_poly.type
_entity_poly.pdbx_seq_one_letter_code
_entity_poly.pdbx_strand_id
1 'polypeptide(L)'
;MALEAAGHLSEETLSLWKREQARLKALLVDRDTEAWQRDPAFSGLQRVGGVDVSFVKGDSVSACASLVVLTYPELEVLLVDGNGVLHHQGFGIACHLGVLTGLPCIGVAKKLLQVEGLENNAAHKEKIQLLHAGGDTFPLMGGSGTVLGMALKSHDHSTKPLYISVGHKISLEAAVRLTHCCCRFRIPEPVRQADIRSREYIRRTLGLSGPPVPGQERNQKGPKSKAHPKGGSAEPAEENRHPEDPSKGPGTDPEAP
;
A
#
# COMPACT_ATOMS: atom_id res chain seq x y z
N MET A 1 21.08 31.21 -3.37
CA MET A 1 19.71 31.04 -2.84
C MET A 1 18.85 30.46 -3.95
N ALA A 2 18.17 29.34 -3.71
CA ALA A 2 17.31 28.67 -4.72
C ALA A 2 16.32 27.77 -3.96
N LEU A 3 15.29 28.38 -3.38
CA LEU A 3 14.35 27.71 -2.48
C LEU A 3 12.95 28.33 -2.64
N GLU A 4 12.38 28.19 -3.83
CA GLU A 4 11.02 28.62 -4.16
C GLU A 4 10.47 27.82 -5.36
N ALA A 5 9.17 27.95 -5.65
CA ALA A 5 8.38 27.18 -6.63
C ALA A 5 7.85 25.79 -6.22
N ALA A 6 7.79 25.48 -4.92
CA ALA A 6 6.77 24.58 -4.37
C ALA A 6 5.59 25.44 -3.88
N GLY A 7 4.60 25.69 -4.75
CA GLY A 7 3.50 26.63 -4.46
C GLY A 7 2.69 26.22 -3.22
N HIS A 8 2.57 27.12 -2.25
CA HIS A 8 1.70 26.91 -1.09
C HIS A 8 0.23 26.87 -1.55
N LEU A 9 -0.46 25.77 -1.26
CA LEU A 9 -1.91 25.69 -1.41
C LEU A 9 -2.55 26.65 -0.41
N SER A 10 -3.46 27.51 -0.86
CA SER A 10 -4.14 28.44 0.05
C SER A 10 -5.05 27.69 1.02
N GLU A 11 -5.26 28.24 2.20
CA GLU A 11 -6.20 27.67 3.20
C GLU A 11 -7.62 27.55 2.63
N GLU A 12 -8.01 28.48 1.76
CA GLU A 12 -9.26 28.43 1.01
C GLU A 12 -9.32 27.22 0.07
N THR A 13 -8.29 26.97 -0.74
CA THR A 13 -8.22 25.77 -1.61
C THR A 13 -8.30 24.49 -0.77
N LEU A 14 -7.57 24.42 0.35
CA LEU A 14 -7.60 23.28 1.27
C LEU A 14 -8.97 23.09 1.93
N SER A 15 -9.67 24.18 2.26
CA SER A 15 -11.02 24.18 2.83
C SER A 15 -12.07 23.69 1.82
N LEU A 16 -11.99 24.17 0.57
CA LEU A 16 -12.83 23.73 -0.54
C LEU A 16 -12.60 22.22 -0.83
N TRP A 17 -11.35 21.77 -0.91
CA TRP A 17 -11.03 20.36 -1.13
C TRP A 17 -11.50 19.44 -0.01
N LYS A 18 -11.37 19.84 1.27
CA LYS A 18 -11.92 19.08 2.42
C LYS A 18 -13.45 18.97 2.33
N ARG A 19 -14.13 20.07 2.00
CA ARG A 19 -15.59 20.10 1.84
C ARG A 19 -16.06 19.20 0.69
N GLU A 20 -15.35 19.23 -0.45
CA GLU A 20 -15.69 18.41 -1.61
C GLU A 20 -15.38 16.92 -1.38
N GLN A 21 -14.29 16.58 -0.70
CA GLN A 21 -14.04 15.20 -0.27
C GLN A 21 -15.14 14.68 0.66
N ALA A 22 -15.62 15.50 1.62
CA ALA A 22 -16.74 15.12 2.47
C ALA A 22 -18.05 14.93 1.67
N ARG A 23 -18.34 15.83 0.72
CA ARG A 23 -19.52 15.74 -0.17
C ARG A 23 -19.51 14.49 -1.04
N LEU A 24 -18.37 14.17 -1.64
CA LEU A 24 -18.21 12.98 -2.49
C LEU A 24 -18.15 11.68 -1.67
N LYS A 25 -17.57 11.70 -0.46
CA LYS A 25 -17.60 10.56 0.47
C LYS A 25 -19.02 10.18 0.90
N ALA A 26 -19.94 11.15 1.01
CA ALA A 26 -21.35 10.86 1.30
C ALA A 26 -22.08 10.12 0.15
N LEU A 27 -21.48 10.04 -1.05
CA LEU A 27 -21.98 9.27 -2.20
C LEU A 27 -21.29 7.90 -2.34
N LEU A 28 -20.44 7.52 -1.38
CA LEU A 28 -19.74 6.25 -1.39
C LEU A 28 -20.71 5.06 -1.25
N VAL A 29 -20.52 4.04 -2.07
CA VAL A 29 -21.18 2.73 -1.92
C VAL A 29 -20.09 1.69 -1.70
N ASP A 30 -20.25 0.86 -0.67
CA ASP A 30 -19.27 -0.06 -0.09
C ASP A 30 -19.67 -1.53 -0.17
N ARG A 31 -20.70 -1.80 -0.99
CA ARG A 31 -21.35 -3.09 -1.19
C ARG A 31 -21.57 -3.35 -2.68
N ASP A 32 -21.77 -4.62 -3.01
CA ASP A 32 -21.93 -5.08 -4.38
C ASP A 32 -23.28 -4.63 -4.99
N THR A 33 -23.24 -3.76 -5.99
CA THR A 33 -24.43 -3.31 -6.74
C THR A 33 -24.78 -4.20 -7.91
N GLU A 34 -23.78 -4.82 -8.55
CA GLU A 34 -23.93 -5.58 -9.78
C GLU A 34 -24.08 -7.10 -9.53
N ALA A 35 -24.70 -7.82 -10.47
CA ALA A 35 -24.97 -9.24 -10.32
C ALA A 35 -23.67 -10.09 -10.30
N TRP A 36 -22.73 -9.79 -11.20
CA TRP A 36 -21.49 -10.55 -11.37
C TRP A 36 -20.59 -10.55 -10.13
N GLN A 37 -20.67 -9.53 -9.28
CA GLN A 37 -19.85 -9.39 -8.07
C GLN A 37 -20.10 -10.51 -7.06
N ARG A 38 -21.35 -11.00 -7.04
CA ARG A 38 -21.86 -12.03 -6.13
C ARG A 38 -21.64 -13.45 -6.68
N ASP A 39 -21.28 -13.57 -7.95
CA ASP A 39 -20.92 -14.85 -8.55
C ASP A 39 -19.51 -15.29 -8.12
N PRO A 40 -19.28 -16.55 -7.71
CA PRO A 40 -17.97 -17.02 -7.29
C PRO A 40 -16.89 -16.94 -8.38
N ALA A 41 -17.27 -17.14 -9.65
CA ALA A 41 -16.39 -17.06 -10.81
C ALA A 41 -16.44 -15.69 -11.52
N PHE A 42 -17.18 -14.73 -10.97
CA PHE A 42 -17.55 -13.47 -11.62
C PHE A 42 -18.27 -13.67 -12.96
N SER A 43 -19.13 -14.67 -13.06
CA SER A 43 -19.96 -14.92 -14.24
C SER A 43 -20.78 -13.67 -14.61
N GLY A 44 -20.69 -13.26 -15.87
CA GLY A 44 -21.28 -12.01 -16.37
C GLY A 44 -20.38 -10.79 -16.23
N LEU A 45 -19.34 -10.79 -15.38
CA LEU A 45 -18.32 -9.73 -15.38
C LEU A 45 -17.65 -9.70 -16.74
N GLN A 46 -17.39 -8.49 -17.21
CA GLN A 46 -16.72 -8.24 -18.48
C GLN A 46 -15.31 -7.55 -18.30
N ARG A 47 -14.87 -6.57 -19.13
CA ARG A 47 -13.50 -5.98 -19.18
C ARG A 47 -13.14 -5.35 -17.82
N VAL A 48 -11.87 -5.50 -17.45
CA VAL A 48 -11.31 -4.93 -16.21
C VAL A 48 -10.34 -3.80 -16.58
N GLY A 49 -10.61 -2.61 -16.05
CA GLY A 49 -9.77 -1.43 -16.21
C GLY A 49 -8.63 -1.37 -15.20
N GLY A 50 -7.52 -0.75 -15.61
CA GLY A 50 -6.36 -0.46 -14.76
C GLY A 50 -5.99 1.01 -14.85
N VAL A 51 -5.73 1.66 -13.71
CA VAL A 51 -5.39 3.08 -13.64
C VAL A 51 -4.09 3.30 -12.85
N ASP A 52 -3.15 4.03 -13.46
CA ASP A 52 -1.93 4.55 -12.82
C ASP A 52 -1.80 6.07 -13.07
N VAL A 53 -1.14 6.77 -12.13
CA VAL A 53 -0.68 8.15 -12.31
C VAL A 53 0.77 8.24 -11.84
N SER A 54 1.70 8.22 -12.79
CA SER A 54 3.14 8.33 -12.50
C SER A 54 3.62 9.77 -12.65
N PHE A 55 4.23 10.31 -11.59
CA PHE A 55 4.88 11.63 -11.61
C PHE A 55 6.26 11.58 -12.27
N VAL A 56 6.69 12.71 -12.83
CA VAL A 56 8.01 12.89 -13.46
C VAL A 56 9.09 13.00 -12.37
N LYS A 57 10.23 12.33 -12.57
CA LYS A 57 11.28 12.29 -11.53
C LYS A 57 11.97 13.65 -11.40
N GLY A 58 11.65 14.38 -10.32
CA GLY A 58 12.21 15.71 -10.02
C GLY A 58 11.24 16.85 -10.29
N ASP A 59 10.02 16.55 -10.73
CA ASP A 59 8.95 17.51 -10.99
C ASP A 59 7.69 17.03 -10.22
N SER A 60 7.13 17.92 -9.39
CA SER A 60 5.95 17.63 -8.54
C SER A 60 4.62 18.00 -9.21
N VAL A 61 4.64 18.57 -10.41
CA VAL A 61 3.47 19.03 -11.17
C VAL A 61 3.20 18.13 -12.37
N SER A 62 4.24 17.78 -13.14
CA SER A 62 4.08 16.93 -14.32
C SER A 62 3.85 15.47 -13.95
N ALA A 63 2.77 14.89 -14.46
CA ALA A 63 2.44 13.48 -14.33
C ALA A 63 1.87 12.90 -15.62
N CYS A 64 2.02 11.59 -15.81
CA CYS A 64 1.35 10.82 -16.85
C CYS A 64 0.30 9.91 -16.20
N ALA A 65 -0.96 10.18 -16.48
CA ALA A 65 -2.06 9.26 -16.19
C ALA A 65 -2.17 8.21 -17.30
N SER A 66 -2.39 6.95 -16.92
CA SER A 66 -2.67 5.86 -17.86
C SER A 66 -3.91 5.10 -17.42
N LEU A 67 -4.95 5.12 -18.26
CA LEU A 67 -6.04 4.18 -18.23
C LEU A 67 -5.74 3.07 -19.25
N VAL A 68 -5.76 1.82 -18.81
CA VAL A 68 -5.83 0.65 -19.67
C VAL A 68 -7.16 -0.05 -19.47
N VAL A 69 -7.67 -0.64 -20.54
CA VAL A 69 -8.79 -1.56 -20.46
C VAL A 69 -8.31 -2.89 -21.03
N LEU A 70 -8.32 -3.93 -20.19
CA LEU A 70 -7.94 -5.28 -20.59
C LEU A 70 -9.20 -6.10 -20.73
N THR A 71 -9.25 -6.93 -21.78
CA THR A 71 -10.18 -8.06 -21.91
C THR A 71 -10.10 -8.93 -20.68
N TYR A 72 -10.97 -8.57 -19.72
CA TYR A 72 -11.74 -9.47 -18.88
C TYR A 72 -12.63 -10.30 -19.85
N PRO A 73 -13.97 -10.16 -19.79
CA PRO A 73 -14.87 -10.27 -20.99
C PRO A 73 -15.71 -9.04 -21.55
N GLU A 74 -15.23 -7.77 -21.59
CA GLU A 74 -15.83 -6.58 -22.31
C GLU A 74 -16.50 -5.24 -21.71
N LEU A 75 -16.84 -4.95 -20.41
CA LEU A 75 -16.40 -3.77 -19.53
C LEU A 75 -17.30 -3.39 -18.31
N GLU A 76 -16.82 -3.54 -17.05
CA GLU A 76 -17.58 -3.11 -15.83
C GLU A 76 -16.82 -2.61 -14.55
N VAL A 77 -15.49 -2.74 -14.39
CA VAL A 77 -14.81 -2.41 -13.09
C VAL A 77 -13.37 -1.89 -13.25
N LEU A 78 -12.92 -0.99 -12.36
CA LEU A 78 -11.57 -0.39 -12.35
C LEU A 78 -10.71 -0.81 -11.14
N LEU A 79 -9.46 -1.20 -11.38
CA LEU A 79 -8.42 -1.34 -10.35
C LEU A 79 -7.44 -0.15 -10.44
N VAL A 80 -7.25 0.56 -9.33
CA VAL A 80 -6.47 1.81 -9.26
C VAL A 80 -5.21 1.60 -8.42
N ASP A 81 -4.03 2.03 -8.90
CA ASP A 81 -2.80 2.04 -8.08
C ASP A 81 -2.89 3.13 -7.00
N GLY A 82 -3.36 2.76 -5.83
CA GLY A 82 -3.65 3.69 -4.74
C GLY A 82 -4.67 3.16 -3.76
N ASN A 83 -5.09 4.02 -2.83
CA ASN A 83 -6.06 3.65 -1.79
C ASN A 83 -7.50 3.98 -2.19
N GLY A 84 -8.43 3.17 -1.70
CA GLY A 84 -9.84 3.49 -1.56
C GLY A 84 -10.13 4.00 -0.15
N VAL A 85 -11.01 3.33 0.59
CA VAL A 85 -11.36 3.69 1.98
C VAL A 85 -10.19 3.61 2.98
N LEU A 86 -9.11 2.91 2.66
CA LEU A 86 -7.86 2.88 3.45
C LEU A 86 -7.07 4.20 3.30
N HIS A 87 -7.67 5.32 3.70
CA HIS A 87 -7.13 6.66 3.48
C HIS A 87 -7.33 7.57 4.70
N HIS A 88 -6.51 8.62 4.85
CA HIS A 88 -6.54 9.58 5.98
C HIS A 88 -7.89 10.26 6.22
N GLN A 89 -8.79 10.26 5.23
CA GLN A 89 -10.15 10.81 5.31
C GLN A 89 -11.23 9.74 5.00
N GLY A 90 -10.85 8.46 4.86
CA GLY A 90 -11.75 7.38 4.41
C GLY A 90 -12.23 7.53 2.97
N PHE A 91 -11.51 8.29 2.14
CA PHE A 91 -11.87 8.60 0.75
C PHE A 91 -10.59 8.81 -0.08
N GLY A 92 -10.03 7.72 -0.61
CA GLY A 92 -8.83 7.74 -1.44
C GLY A 92 -9.12 7.93 -2.93
N ILE A 93 -8.09 7.87 -3.77
CA ILE A 93 -8.20 8.08 -5.23
C ILE A 93 -9.16 7.08 -5.90
N ALA A 94 -9.24 5.84 -5.44
CA ALA A 94 -10.17 4.85 -5.97
C ALA A 94 -11.64 5.17 -5.63
N CYS A 95 -11.89 5.78 -4.47
CA CYS A 95 -13.22 6.29 -4.11
C CYS A 95 -13.59 7.52 -4.92
N HIS A 96 -12.65 8.46 -5.05
CA HIS A 96 -12.85 9.70 -5.81
C HIS A 96 -13.18 9.41 -7.28
N LEU A 97 -12.41 8.53 -7.92
CA LEU A 97 -12.66 8.10 -9.29
C LEU A 97 -13.99 7.33 -9.43
N GLY A 98 -14.26 6.39 -8.52
CA GLY A 98 -15.49 5.59 -8.57
C GLY A 98 -16.77 6.40 -8.40
N VAL A 99 -16.80 7.33 -7.44
CA VAL A 99 -17.95 8.23 -7.24
C VAL A 99 -18.17 9.16 -8.43
N LEU A 100 -17.10 9.74 -9.01
CA LEU A 100 -17.23 10.66 -10.14
C LEU A 100 -17.58 9.97 -11.47
N THR A 101 -17.18 8.70 -11.66
CA THR A 101 -17.50 7.92 -12.86
C THR A 101 -18.77 7.08 -12.72
N GLY A 102 -19.25 6.87 -11.49
CA GLY A 102 -20.33 5.93 -11.17
C GLY A 102 -19.95 4.45 -11.34
N LEU A 103 -18.66 4.13 -11.57
CA LEU A 103 -18.18 2.77 -11.83
C LEU A 103 -17.73 2.04 -10.55
N PRO A 104 -17.91 0.71 -10.48
CA PRO A 104 -17.19 -0.14 -9.53
C PRO A 104 -15.67 0.09 -9.56
N CYS A 105 -15.08 0.35 -8.39
CA CYS A 105 -13.67 0.71 -8.23
C CYS A 105 -13.02 -0.01 -7.04
N ILE A 106 -11.75 -0.39 -7.21
CA ILE A 106 -10.91 -1.03 -6.18
C ILE A 106 -9.61 -0.23 -6.01
N GLY A 107 -9.25 0.10 -4.77
CA GLY A 107 -7.93 0.63 -4.42
C GLY A 107 -6.94 -0.51 -4.18
N VAL A 108 -5.93 -0.61 -5.03
CA VAL A 108 -4.86 -1.62 -4.97
C VAL A 108 -3.54 -0.95 -4.58
N ALA A 109 -3.25 -0.84 -3.29
CA ALA A 109 -2.05 -0.16 -2.81
C ALA A 109 -0.83 -1.09 -2.69
N LYS A 110 0.30 -0.65 -3.24
CA LYS A 110 1.59 -1.38 -3.24
C LYS A 110 2.30 -1.39 -1.86
N LYS A 111 1.81 -0.63 -0.87
CA LYS A 111 2.33 -0.43 0.52
C LYS A 111 1.15 -0.20 1.48
N LEU A 112 1.32 -0.49 2.77
CA LEU A 112 0.39 -0.08 3.83
C LEU A 112 0.37 1.45 3.96
N LEU A 113 -0.81 2.06 4.01
CA LEU A 113 -1.00 3.40 4.54
C LEU A 113 -1.28 3.32 6.04
N GLN A 114 -0.54 4.09 6.84
CA GLN A 114 -0.66 4.05 8.31
C GLN A 114 -1.70 5.07 8.77
N VAL A 115 -2.94 4.60 8.94
CA VAL A 115 -4.14 5.38 9.30
C VAL A 115 -4.97 4.61 10.32
N GLU A 116 -5.71 5.32 11.18
CA GLU A 116 -6.45 4.74 12.33
C GLU A 116 -5.63 3.71 13.14
N GLY A 117 -4.37 3.99 13.44
CA GLY A 117 -3.51 3.08 14.22
C GLY A 117 -3.03 1.82 13.46
N LEU A 118 -3.29 1.69 12.16
CA LEU A 118 -2.60 0.69 11.33
C LEU A 118 -1.11 1.03 11.22
N GLU A 119 -0.25 0.06 11.54
CA GLU A 119 1.21 0.23 11.55
C GLU A 119 1.92 -0.92 10.84
N ASN A 120 3.05 -0.65 10.20
CA ASN A 120 3.96 -1.66 9.68
C ASN A 120 4.95 -2.15 10.76
N ASN A 121 4.43 -2.51 11.94
CA ASN A 121 5.18 -2.89 13.14
C ASN A 121 5.58 -4.38 13.14
N ALA A 122 5.86 -5.00 14.30
CA ALA A 122 6.26 -6.42 14.38
C ALA A 122 5.08 -7.37 14.08
N ALA A 123 3.97 -7.21 14.80
CA ALA A 123 2.75 -8.00 14.63
C ALA A 123 2.19 -7.95 13.20
N HIS A 124 2.31 -6.81 12.51
CA HIS A 124 1.92 -6.73 11.09
C HIS A 124 2.82 -7.58 10.17
N LYS A 125 4.11 -7.72 10.49
CA LYS A 125 5.06 -8.55 9.72
C LYS A 125 4.88 -10.03 10.02
N GLU A 126 4.56 -10.38 11.27
CA GLU A 126 4.18 -11.76 11.66
C GLU A 126 2.94 -12.21 10.88
N LYS A 127 1.88 -11.38 10.83
CA LYS A 127 0.70 -11.65 9.98
C LYS A 127 1.03 -11.85 8.49
N ILE A 128 2.05 -11.16 7.96
CA ILE A 128 2.54 -11.36 6.58
C ILE A 128 3.30 -12.70 6.42
N GLN A 129 3.99 -13.17 7.45
CA GLN A 129 4.70 -14.46 7.41
C GLN A 129 3.73 -15.65 7.41
N LEU A 130 2.52 -15.48 7.96
CA LEU A 130 1.43 -16.45 7.90
C LEU A 130 0.70 -16.51 6.55
N LEU A 131 1.13 -15.73 5.54
CA LEU A 131 0.58 -15.79 4.18
C LEU A 131 1.38 -16.79 3.34
N HIS A 132 0.87 -18.01 3.22
CA HIS A 132 1.54 -19.16 2.62
C HIS A 132 1.30 -19.28 1.11
N ALA A 133 0.07 -19.10 0.62
CA ALA A 133 -0.33 -19.27 -0.78
C ALA A 133 -0.81 -17.96 -1.45
N GLY A 134 -0.88 -17.95 -2.78
CA GLY A 134 -1.60 -16.95 -3.55
C GLY A 134 -3.10 -16.98 -3.22
N GLY A 135 -3.64 -15.86 -2.76
CA GLY A 135 -5.02 -15.72 -2.30
C GLY A 135 -5.14 -15.56 -0.78
N ASP A 136 -4.10 -15.89 -0.01
CA ASP A 136 -4.12 -15.74 1.45
C ASP A 136 -4.25 -14.26 1.87
N THR A 137 -5.02 -14.02 2.92
CA THR A 137 -5.38 -12.66 3.36
C THR A 137 -5.45 -12.49 4.88
N PHE A 138 -5.28 -11.26 5.37
CA PHE A 138 -5.72 -10.87 6.71
C PHE A 138 -6.32 -9.44 6.74
N PRO A 139 -7.31 -9.16 7.62
CA PRO A 139 -8.00 -7.88 7.66
C PRO A 139 -7.15 -6.75 8.24
N LEU A 140 -7.31 -5.56 7.67
CA LEU A 140 -6.68 -4.31 8.11
C LEU A 140 -7.67 -3.55 9.01
N MET A 141 -7.78 -4.01 10.26
CA MET A 141 -8.62 -3.41 11.28
C MET A 141 -7.96 -2.16 11.88
N GLY A 142 -8.60 -1.00 11.76
CA GLY A 142 -8.21 0.22 12.46
C GLY A 142 -8.57 0.17 13.95
N GLY A 143 -8.01 1.08 14.75
CA GLY A 143 -8.28 1.21 16.19
C GLY A 143 -9.72 1.58 16.54
N SER A 144 -10.53 1.96 15.55
CA SER A 144 -11.99 2.10 15.64
C SER A 144 -12.74 0.75 15.67
N GLY A 145 -12.04 -0.37 15.40
CA GLY A 145 -12.64 -1.68 15.10
C GLY A 145 -13.05 -1.83 13.63
N THR A 146 -13.06 -0.75 12.85
CA THR A 146 -13.44 -0.77 11.43
C THR A 146 -12.42 -1.54 10.58
N VAL A 147 -12.89 -2.45 9.72
CA VAL A 147 -12.03 -3.07 8.70
C VAL A 147 -11.87 -2.11 7.52
N LEU A 148 -10.70 -1.47 7.42
CA LEU A 148 -10.40 -0.47 6.39
C LEU A 148 -9.91 -1.10 5.06
N GLY A 149 -9.64 -2.39 5.06
CA GLY A 149 -9.15 -3.12 3.90
C GLY A 149 -8.63 -4.52 4.24
N MET A 150 -7.91 -5.11 3.31
CA MET A 150 -7.34 -6.46 3.41
C MET A 150 -5.88 -6.46 2.94
N ALA A 151 -4.98 -7.08 3.69
CA ALA A 151 -3.69 -7.48 3.15
C ALA A 151 -3.89 -8.76 2.32
N LEU A 152 -3.44 -8.77 1.07
CA LEU A 152 -3.58 -9.90 0.14
C LEU A 152 -2.21 -10.36 -0.36
N LYS A 153 -1.86 -11.64 -0.15
CA LYS A 153 -0.76 -12.28 -0.88
C LYS A 153 -1.24 -12.62 -2.28
N SER A 154 -0.92 -11.76 -3.22
CA SER A 154 -1.48 -11.80 -4.58
C SER A 154 -0.84 -12.82 -5.53
N HIS A 155 0.24 -13.51 -5.12
CA HIS A 155 0.96 -14.48 -5.94
C HIS A 155 1.94 -15.30 -5.06
N ASP A 156 2.07 -16.61 -5.27
CA ASP A 156 2.88 -17.52 -4.42
C ASP A 156 4.32 -17.03 -4.22
N HIS A 157 5.00 -16.76 -5.33
CA HIS A 157 6.38 -16.26 -5.38
C HIS A 157 6.58 -14.81 -4.87
N SER A 158 5.62 -14.24 -4.12
CA SER A 158 5.77 -12.90 -3.54
C SER A 158 5.49 -12.83 -2.04
N THR A 159 6.52 -12.43 -1.29
CA THR A 159 6.47 -12.19 0.17
C THR A 159 5.97 -10.80 0.55
N LYS A 160 5.51 -10.00 -0.41
CA LYS A 160 5.04 -8.62 -0.19
C LYS A 160 3.58 -8.51 -0.61
N PRO A 161 2.63 -8.40 0.34
CA PRO A 161 1.21 -8.32 0.00
C PRO A 161 0.87 -7.03 -0.77
N LEU A 162 -0.31 -7.02 -1.37
CA LEU A 162 -1.04 -5.82 -1.75
C LEU A 162 -1.95 -5.41 -0.59
N TYR A 163 -2.34 -4.15 -0.55
CA TYR A 163 -3.27 -3.59 0.44
C TYR A 163 -4.53 -3.16 -0.31
N ILE A 164 -5.56 -4.00 -0.22
CA ILE A 164 -6.80 -3.87 -0.99
C ILE A 164 -7.82 -3.12 -0.16
N SER A 165 -8.50 -2.15 -0.76
CA SER A 165 -9.56 -1.39 -0.12
C SER A 165 -10.66 -1.04 -1.12
N VAL A 166 -11.89 -0.99 -0.62
CA VAL A 166 -13.07 -0.60 -1.41
C VAL A 166 -12.86 0.78 -2.01
N GLY A 167 -13.02 0.92 -3.33
CA GLY A 167 -13.10 2.19 -4.01
C GLY A 167 -14.55 2.68 -4.06
N HIS A 168 -15.42 2.01 -4.82
CA HIS A 168 -16.84 2.34 -4.96
C HIS A 168 -17.60 1.12 -5.50
N LYS A 169 -18.89 0.98 -5.18
CA LYS A 169 -19.83 -0.02 -5.74
C LYS A 169 -19.32 -1.47 -5.75
N ILE A 170 -18.57 -1.87 -4.73
CA ILE A 170 -18.07 -3.24 -4.58
C ILE A 170 -17.81 -3.52 -3.10
N SER A 171 -18.06 -4.74 -2.64
CA SER A 171 -17.68 -5.19 -1.30
C SER A 171 -16.18 -5.40 -1.19
N LEU A 172 -15.65 -5.37 0.04
CA LEU A 172 -14.24 -5.69 0.27
C LEU A 172 -13.89 -7.12 -0.14
N GLU A 173 -14.81 -8.07 0.03
CA GLU A 173 -14.60 -9.47 -0.34
C GLU A 173 -14.53 -9.65 -1.85
N ALA A 174 -15.51 -9.15 -2.61
CA ALA A 174 -15.49 -9.20 -4.07
C ALA A 174 -14.27 -8.45 -4.64
N ALA A 175 -13.90 -7.31 -4.05
CA ALA A 175 -12.70 -6.56 -4.44
C ALA A 175 -11.40 -7.37 -4.24
N VAL A 176 -11.27 -8.09 -3.12
CA VAL A 176 -10.12 -8.95 -2.83
C VAL A 176 -10.07 -10.15 -3.77
N ARG A 177 -11.20 -10.88 -3.92
CA ARG A 177 -11.32 -12.01 -4.85
C ARG A 177 -10.94 -11.59 -6.27
N LEU A 178 -11.54 -10.53 -6.81
CA LEU A 178 -11.28 -10.06 -8.17
C LEU A 178 -9.83 -9.59 -8.36
N THR A 179 -9.25 -8.90 -7.36
CA THR A 179 -7.86 -8.47 -7.43
C THR A 179 -6.91 -9.68 -7.54
N HIS A 180 -7.19 -10.76 -6.81
CA HIS A 180 -6.42 -12.01 -6.94
C HIS A 180 -6.63 -12.67 -8.30
N CYS A 181 -7.86 -12.77 -8.81
CA CYS A 181 -8.14 -13.30 -10.15
C CYS A 181 -7.43 -12.52 -11.28
N CYS A 182 -7.12 -11.24 -11.06
CA CYS A 182 -6.36 -10.41 -11.99
C CYS A 182 -4.82 -10.60 -11.90
N CYS A 183 -4.30 -11.39 -10.97
CA CYS A 183 -2.86 -11.49 -10.69
C CYS A 183 -2.14 -12.65 -11.41
N ARG A 184 -1.72 -12.40 -12.66
CA ARG A 184 -0.68 -13.24 -13.33
C ARG A 184 0.73 -13.05 -12.76
N PHE A 185 0.91 -12.04 -11.91
CA PHE A 185 2.12 -11.67 -11.18
C PHE A 185 1.70 -11.00 -9.85
N ARG A 186 2.64 -10.60 -8.98
CA ARG A 186 2.33 -9.83 -7.74
C ARG A 186 1.40 -8.63 -7.99
N ILE A 187 1.60 -7.88 -9.07
CA ILE A 187 0.76 -6.73 -9.41
C ILE A 187 -0.36 -7.22 -10.35
N PRO A 188 -1.64 -6.85 -10.11
CA PRO A 188 -2.73 -7.23 -11.00
C PRO A 188 -2.46 -6.73 -12.42
N GLU A 189 -2.77 -7.56 -13.42
CA GLU A 189 -2.41 -7.30 -14.80
C GLU A 189 -2.92 -5.94 -15.33
N PRO A 190 -4.14 -5.45 -15.01
CA PRO A 190 -4.57 -4.10 -15.38
C PRO A 190 -3.68 -3.00 -14.77
N VAL A 191 -3.41 -3.06 -13.46
CA VAL A 191 -2.56 -2.08 -12.76
C VAL A 191 -1.12 -2.12 -13.28
N ARG A 192 -0.60 -3.32 -13.57
CA ARG A 192 0.73 -3.53 -14.16
C ARG A 192 0.84 -2.92 -15.55
N GLN A 193 -0.21 -3.05 -16.36
CA GLN A 193 -0.26 -2.55 -17.73
C GLN A 193 -0.43 -1.02 -17.81
N ALA A 194 -1.06 -0.39 -16.81
CA ALA A 194 -1.08 1.07 -16.66
C ALA A 194 0.31 1.62 -16.25
N ASP A 195 0.91 1.06 -15.19
CA ASP A 195 2.25 1.41 -14.67
C ASP A 195 3.36 1.29 -15.75
N ILE A 196 3.25 0.30 -16.65
CA ILE A 196 4.18 0.16 -17.78
C ILE A 196 4.02 1.30 -18.80
N ARG A 197 2.79 1.64 -19.18
CA ARG A 197 2.50 2.66 -20.21
C ARG A 197 2.83 4.07 -19.75
N SER A 198 2.49 4.43 -18.51
CA SER A 198 2.82 5.74 -17.94
C SER A 198 4.34 5.96 -17.88
N ARG A 199 5.09 4.95 -17.40
CA ARG A 199 6.57 4.94 -17.39
C ARG A 199 7.20 4.91 -18.77
N GLU A 200 6.53 4.33 -19.76
CA GLU A 200 6.99 4.38 -21.15
C GLU A 200 6.78 5.77 -21.78
N TYR A 201 5.60 6.36 -21.58
CA TYR A 201 5.32 7.73 -22.04
C TYR A 201 6.29 8.74 -21.44
N ILE A 202 6.51 8.72 -20.12
CA ILE A 202 7.46 9.61 -19.43
C ILE A 202 8.88 9.46 -20.01
N ARG A 203 9.34 8.23 -20.27
CA ARG A 203 10.68 8.00 -20.85
C ARG A 203 10.81 8.53 -22.28
N ARG A 204 9.78 8.34 -23.11
CA ARG A 204 9.77 8.77 -24.53
C ARG A 204 9.63 10.30 -24.67
N THR A 205 8.68 10.89 -23.94
CA THR A 205 8.27 12.29 -24.13
C THR A 205 9.16 13.29 -23.41
N LEU A 206 9.84 12.89 -22.32
CA LEU A 206 10.62 13.80 -21.46
C LEU A 206 12.12 13.48 -21.44
N GLY A 207 12.66 12.96 -22.54
CA GLY A 207 14.10 12.96 -22.79
C GLY A 207 14.96 12.08 -21.88
N LEU A 208 14.40 11.07 -21.19
CA LEU A 208 15.19 10.06 -20.46
C LEU A 208 15.84 9.02 -21.40
N SER A 209 16.35 9.50 -22.54
CA SER A 209 16.99 8.75 -23.60
C SER A 209 18.50 8.58 -23.34
N GLY A 210 18.83 7.84 -22.28
CA GLY A 210 20.12 7.15 -22.18
C GLY A 210 19.97 5.71 -22.67
N PRO A 211 20.90 5.16 -23.47
CA PRO A 211 20.88 3.74 -23.78
C PRO A 211 21.12 2.92 -22.49
N PRO A 212 20.59 1.69 -22.39
CA PRO A 212 20.91 0.81 -21.28
C PRO A 212 22.39 0.41 -21.37
N VAL A 213 23.23 0.96 -20.49
CA VAL A 213 24.66 0.62 -20.41
C VAL A 213 24.78 -0.87 -20.03
N PRO A 214 25.35 -1.74 -20.88
CA PRO A 214 25.54 -3.14 -20.53
C PRO A 214 26.63 -3.28 -19.46
N GLY A 215 26.41 -4.14 -18.47
CA GLY A 215 27.51 -4.61 -17.60
C GLY A 215 27.88 -3.73 -16.40
N GLN A 216 26.93 -3.09 -15.71
CA GLN A 216 27.14 -2.72 -14.29
C GLN A 216 26.39 -3.67 -13.35
N GLU A 217 27.16 -4.53 -12.70
CA GLU A 217 26.68 -5.40 -11.62
C GLU A 217 26.18 -4.57 -10.44
N ARG A 218 25.12 -5.05 -9.77
CA ARG A 218 24.66 -4.44 -8.52
C ARG A 218 25.54 -4.89 -7.36
N ASN A 219 26.63 -4.16 -7.11
CA ASN A 219 27.38 -4.34 -5.87
C ASN A 219 27.77 -3.00 -5.23
N GLN A 220 28.12 -3.06 -3.94
CA GLN A 220 28.58 -1.94 -3.10
C GLN A 220 27.57 -0.79 -2.89
N LYS A 221 26.71 -0.93 -1.87
CA LYS A 221 26.28 0.25 -1.10
C LYS A 221 27.40 0.63 -0.13
N GLY A 222 27.98 1.82 -0.29
CA GLY A 222 28.92 2.36 0.69
C GLY A 222 28.29 2.55 2.09
N PRO A 223 29.09 2.59 3.17
CA PRO A 223 28.56 2.70 4.52
C PRO A 223 27.80 4.02 4.74
N LYS A 224 26.63 3.97 5.36
CA LYS A 224 25.99 5.17 5.90
C LYS A 224 26.63 5.56 7.22
N SER A 225 27.13 6.79 7.30
CA SER A 225 27.58 7.39 8.56
C SER A 225 26.43 7.45 9.58
N LYS A 226 26.71 7.03 10.83
CA LYS A 226 25.82 7.23 11.97
C LYS A 226 26.11 8.61 12.57
N ALA A 227 25.13 9.52 12.56
CA ALA A 227 25.21 10.72 13.38
C ALA A 227 24.95 10.33 14.85
N HIS A 228 25.80 10.80 15.77
CA HIS A 228 25.52 10.80 17.22
C HIS A 228 25.00 12.18 17.64
N PRO A 229 23.97 12.26 18.51
CA PRO A 229 23.75 13.45 19.32
C PRO A 229 24.94 13.64 20.28
N LYS A 230 25.36 14.88 20.51
CA LYS A 230 26.30 15.18 21.61
C LYS A 230 25.54 15.18 22.93
N GLY A 231 26.10 14.57 23.97
CA GLY A 231 25.58 14.63 25.33
C GLY A 231 25.85 15.98 26.01
N GLY A 232 25.04 16.30 27.03
CA GLY A 232 25.33 17.36 28.01
C GLY A 232 26.02 16.80 29.25
N SER A 233 26.74 17.65 29.97
CA SER A 233 27.67 17.24 31.05
C SER A 233 27.01 17.08 32.41
N ALA A 234 27.43 16.04 33.15
CA ALA A 234 27.41 15.96 34.61
C ALA A 234 28.57 15.04 35.07
N GLU A 235 29.17 15.31 36.23
CA GLU A 235 30.39 14.66 36.73
C GLU A 235 30.11 13.65 37.88
N PRO A 236 31.11 12.87 38.36
CA PRO A 236 30.90 11.45 38.70
C PRO A 236 30.79 11.13 40.20
N ALA A 237 30.51 9.84 40.48
CA ALA A 237 30.83 9.14 41.72
C ALA A 237 31.32 7.71 41.40
N GLU A 238 32.08 7.11 42.30
CA GLU A 238 32.87 5.89 42.05
C GLU A 238 32.18 4.60 42.56
N GLU A 239 32.44 3.45 41.90
CA GLU A 239 33.26 2.35 42.46
C GLU A 239 32.83 0.91 42.07
N ASN A 240 33.84 0.15 41.60
CA ASN A 240 34.05 -1.31 41.59
C ASN A 240 32.91 -2.29 41.97
N ARG A 241 32.52 -3.13 40.99
CA ARG A 241 32.89 -4.57 41.02
C ARG A 241 32.69 -5.30 39.68
N HIS A 242 33.63 -6.19 39.35
CA HIS A 242 33.44 -7.28 38.39
C HIS A 242 33.12 -8.60 39.16
N PRO A 243 32.44 -9.58 38.53
CA PRO A 243 32.13 -10.87 39.15
C PRO A 243 33.20 -11.94 38.88
N GLU A 244 33.29 -12.94 39.75
CA GLU A 244 33.85 -14.27 39.45
C GLU A 244 32.86 -15.37 39.89
N ASP A 245 33.08 -16.59 39.40
CA ASP A 245 32.07 -17.65 39.26
C ASP A 245 32.32 -18.84 40.26
N PRO A 246 32.06 -20.14 40.01
CA PRO A 246 31.21 -20.89 40.94
C PRO A 246 31.91 -22.08 41.64
N SER A 247 31.27 -22.69 42.65
CA SER A 247 31.21 -24.16 42.76
C SER A 247 30.35 -24.73 43.92
N LYS A 248 29.70 -25.87 43.61
CA LYS A 248 29.33 -27.02 44.49
C LYS A 248 28.32 -26.82 45.66
N GLY A 249 27.25 -27.63 45.62
CA GLY A 249 26.50 -28.11 46.80
C GLY A 249 27.14 -29.38 47.39
N PRO A 250 26.41 -30.39 47.94
CA PRO A 250 24.95 -30.64 47.87
C PRO A 250 24.26 -30.88 49.23
N GLY A 251 22.95 -31.20 49.27
CA GLY A 251 22.31 -31.76 50.47
C GLY A 251 20.76 -31.85 50.49
N THR A 252 20.23 -33.04 50.22
CA THR A 252 19.01 -33.67 50.81
C THR A 252 17.68 -32.89 50.94
N ASP A 253 16.72 -33.23 50.07
CA ASP A 253 15.31 -33.56 50.42
C ASP A 253 15.24 -34.78 51.37
N PRO A 254 14.09 -35.19 51.98
CA PRO A 254 12.68 -34.80 51.75
C PRO A 254 12.00 -34.28 53.08
N GLU A 255 10.69 -34.29 53.37
CA GLU A 255 9.49 -34.94 52.78
C GLU A 255 8.18 -34.22 53.22
N ALA A 256 7.06 -34.50 52.55
CA ALA A 256 5.69 -34.14 52.97
C ALA A 256 4.64 -35.17 52.45
N PRO A 257 3.53 -35.41 53.17
CA PRO A 257 2.56 -36.48 52.88
C PRO A 257 1.47 -36.13 51.84
#